data_AF-A0A9X9WFV5-F1
#
_entry.id   AF-A0A9X9WFV5-F1
#
_cell.length_a   1.000
_cell.length_b   1.000
_cell.length_c   1.000
_cell.angle_alpha   90.00
_cell.angle_beta   90.00
_cell.angle_gamma   90.00
#
_symmetry.space_group_name_H-M   'P 1'
#
loop_
_entity.id
_entity.type
_entity.pdbx_description
1 polymer ?
#
loop_
_entity_poly.entity_id
_entity_poly.type
_entity_poly.pdbx_seq_one_letter_code
_entity_poly.pdbx_strand_id
1 'polypeptide(L)'
;NATSGNDSTGNNFANFELFDISGTKYTDVTGDGSISGDPAGTPGQTFTIGLYSWIDTDLGGDVDESELSLLDSTETDETTGAWSFEGLGPLAGSAKYFVREEGEGGWTQTYGGDGYLINATSGNDSTGNNFANFELFDISGTKYTDANGDGLTTGDSGLGGITIYIDLNNNSLLDSGELQTVTASDGSWSFTDLDWTYDGATVREIVPDGYVATLGSNGYVIDATSGNDQTGLDFANHPETCFEGLTPGFWKQPQNWSKVEMDSDFLSWISQFADGGWDKKPGISFADIMNTVTFAEAFSGINGTKDTFDFVYTQKGATKTIDSDITLLQALSTNGNADSVQALYRHATAALLNSGVAEDQADAFHYFLTTDEVINAVRDVFGADTSNANRPAAALELKDDLAFLNELETENTWSDDHVCPTIDQLTQMFENQYSDPFH
;
A
#
# COMPACT_ATOMS: atom_id res chain seq x y z
N ASN A 1 -55.85 61.44 23.85
CA ASN A 1 -56.89 62.30 24.46
C ASN A 1 -56.74 63.72 23.95
N ALA A 2 -57.58 64.16 23.02
CA ALA A 2 -57.56 65.54 22.55
C ALA A 2 -58.31 66.44 23.56
N THR A 3 -57.69 67.56 23.95
CA THR A 3 -58.36 68.66 24.67
C THR A 3 -58.36 69.91 23.80
N SER A 4 -59.39 70.73 23.93
CA SER A 4 -59.57 71.98 23.17
C SER A 4 -58.36 72.92 23.31
N GLY A 5 -57.89 73.48 22.20
CA GLY A 5 -56.91 74.58 22.16
C GLY A 5 -55.44 74.17 22.02
N ASN A 6 -55.12 72.88 21.90
CA ASN A 6 -53.74 72.40 21.71
C ASN A 6 -53.56 71.75 20.33
N ASP A 7 -52.56 72.20 19.58
CA ASP A 7 -52.12 71.57 18.34
C ASP A 7 -51.29 70.32 18.65
N SER A 8 -51.56 69.20 17.96
CA SER A 8 -50.68 68.04 17.97
C SER A 8 -49.57 68.27 16.95
N THR A 9 -48.41 68.70 17.42
CA THR A 9 -47.21 68.93 16.60
C THR A 9 -46.17 67.81 16.81
N GLY A 10 -45.28 67.59 15.85
CA GLY A 10 -44.25 66.54 15.94
C GLY A 10 -44.70 65.13 15.53
N ASN A 11 -45.84 64.99 14.87
CA ASN A 11 -46.30 63.73 14.28
C ASN A 11 -45.50 63.43 12.98
N ASN A 12 -44.26 62.95 13.16
CA ASN A 12 -43.38 62.61 12.05
C ASN A 12 -43.61 61.16 11.61
N PHE A 13 -43.54 60.92 10.30
CA PHE A 13 -43.58 59.59 9.71
C PHE A 13 -42.24 59.32 9.01
N ALA A 14 -41.80 58.07 9.04
CA ALA A 14 -40.68 57.57 8.27
C ALA A 14 -41.13 56.34 7.50
N ASN A 15 -40.57 56.17 6.30
CA ASN A 15 -40.72 54.96 5.49
C ASN A 15 -39.39 54.20 5.50
N PHE A 16 -39.47 52.88 5.36
CA PHE A 16 -38.32 52.03 5.09
C PHE A 16 -38.45 51.52 3.66
N GLU A 17 -37.43 51.75 2.85
CA GLU A 17 -37.31 51.16 1.53
C GLU A 17 -36.83 49.72 1.69
N LEU A 18 -37.59 48.78 1.10
CA LEU A 18 -37.26 47.35 1.15
C LEU A 18 -35.90 47.11 0.47
N PHE A 19 -35.25 46.01 0.84
CA PHE A 19 -33.96 45.60 0.30
C PHE A 19 -33.96 44.08 0.08
N ASP A 20 -33.00 43.62 -0.71
CA ASP A 20 -32.85 42.22 -1.05
C ASP A 20 -31.57 41.63 -0.42
N ILE A 21 -31.58 40.33 -0.14
CA ILE A 21 -30.39 39.56 0.24
C ILE A 21 -30.16 38.50 -0.83
N SER A 22 -28.97 38.47 -1.41
CA SER A 22 -28.66 37.55 -2.51
C SER A 22 -27.20 37.10 -2.51
N GLY A 23 -26.95 36.05 -3.28
CA GLY A 23 -25.64 35.48 -3.44
C GLY A 23 -25.56 34.48 -4.59
N THR A 24 -24.44 33.78 -4.64
CA THR A 24 -24.17 32.73 -5.62
C THR A 24 -23.56 31.53 -4.94
N LYS A 25 -24.10 30.35 -5.26
CA LYS A 25 -23.57 29.04 -4.87
C LYS A 25 -22.58 28.57 -5.92
N TYR A 26 -21.45 28.03 -5.48
CA TYR A 26 -20.39 27.49 -6.32
C TYR A 26 -20.20 26.00 -6.04
N THR A 27 -19.70 25.27 -7.04
CA THR A 27 -19.08 23.96 -6.85
C THR A 27 -17.59 24.20 -6.64
N ASP A 28 -17.09 24.04 -5.41
CA ASP A 28 -15.67 24.12 -5.13
C ASP A 28 -14.99 22.88 -5.71
N VAL A 29 -14.25 23.04 -6.80
CA VAL A 29 -13.71 21.92 -7.57
C VAL A 29 -12.55 21.24 -6.82
N THR A 30 -11.85 22.00 -5.97
CA THR A 30 -10.59 21.57 -5.33
C THR A 30 -10.68 21.43 -3.81
N GLY A 31 -11.79 21.89 -3.22
CA GLY A 31 -12.00 21.92 -1.78
C GLY A 31 -11.10 22.92 -1.05
N ASP A 32 -10.51 23.88 -1.75
CA ASP A 32 -9.52 24.81 -1.18
C ASP A 32 -10.15 25.90 -0.30
N GLY A 33 -11.48 25.94 -0.19
CA GLY A 33 -12.21 26.95 0.57
C GLY A 33 -12.16 28.32 -0.10
N SER A 34 -12.02 28.34 -1.41
CA SER A 34 -12.10 29.52 -2.27
C SER A 34 -13.30 29.39 -3.21
N ILE A 35 -13.64 30.51 -3.85
CA ILE A 35 -14.58 30.53 -5.00
C ILE A 35 -13.86 31.00 -6.27
N SER A 36 -12.55 31.21 -6.18
CA SER A 36 -11.75 31.82 -7.23
C SER A 36 -11.30 30.75 -8.23
N GLY A 37 -12.02 30.62 -9.32
CA GLY A 37 -11.75 29.61 -10.35
C GLY A 37 -12.86 28.56 -10.44
N ASP A 38 -13.76 28.56 -9.47
CA ASP A 38 -14.87 27.64 -9.37
C ASP A 38 -16.06 28.05 -10.25
N PRO A 39 -16.76 27.07 -10.85
CA PRO A 39 -18.00 27.33 -11.56
C PRO A 39 -19.11 27.72 -10.58
N ALA A 40 -19.88 28.72 -10.97
CA ALA A 40 -21.14 29.06 -10.32
C ALA A 40 -22.20 28.01 -10.70
N GLY A 41 -23.01 27.60 -9.72
CA GLY A 41 -24.00 26.54 -9.87
C GLY A 41 -23.40 25.14 -9.89
N THR A 42 -24.28 24.15 -9.72
CA THR A 42 -23.96 22.73 -9.71
C THR A 42 -24.98 22.01 -10.61
N PRO A 43 -24.67 21.76 -11.89
CA PRO A 43 -25.66 21.22 -12.82
C PRO A 43 -26.30 19.92 -12.34
N GLY A 44 -27.63 19.91 -12.20
CA GLY A 44 -28.39 18.75 -11.71
C GLY A 44 -28.56 18.69 -10.19
N GLN A 45 -28.03 19.66 -9.44
CA GLN A 45 -28.17 19.77 -7.98
C GLN A 45 -28.57 21.20 -7.59
N THR A 46 -29.51 21.32 -6.64
CA THR A 46 -29.81 22.59 -5.95
C THR A 46 -29.49 22.48 -4.47
N PHE A 47 -29.25 23.61 -3.82
CA PHE A 47 -29.00 23.69 -2.39
C PHE A 47 -30.02 24.63 -1.75
N THR A 48 -30.50 24.26 -0.56
CA THR A 48 -31.42 25.09 0.20
C THR A 48 -30.62 26.16 0.97
N ILE A 49 -30.98 27.42 0.78
CA ILE A 49 -30.49 28.54 1.61
C ILE A 49 -31.61 28.93 2.58
N GLY A 50 -31.32 28.93 3.87
CA GLY A 50 -32.23 29.36 4.93
C GLY A 50 -32.06 30.83 5.29
N LEU A 51 -33.17 31.55 5.46
CA LEU A 51 -33.22 32.90 6.01
C LEU A 51 -33.75 32.85 7.43
N TYR A 52 -32.97 33.37 8.37
CA TYR A 52 -33.27 33.37 9.78
C TYR A 52 -33.33 34.80 10.32
N SER A 53 -34.13 34.98 11.37
CA SER A 53 -33.92 36.08 12.31
C SER A 53 -33.01 35.61 13.44
N TRP A 54 -32.05 36.46 13.80
CA TRP A 54 -31.17 36.25 14.93
C TRP A 54 -31.32 37.38 15.95
N ILE A 55 -31.39 37.03 17.22
CA ILE A 55 -31.40 37.98 18.34
C ILE A 55 -30.37 37.50 19.36
N ASP A 56 -29.36 38.33 19.64
CA ASP A 56 -28.39 38.14 20.71
C ASP A 56 -29.08 38.24 22.08
N THR A 57 -29.52 37.10 22.61
CA THR A 57 -30.26 37.00 23.87
C THR A 57 -29.33 36.92 25.07
N ASP A 58 -28.15 36.35 24.91
CA ASP A 58 -27.18 36.15 25.98
C ASP A 58 -26.05 37.21 26.03
N LEU A 59 -25.96 38.05 25.00
CA LEU A 59 -24.98 39.13 24.82
C LEU A 59 -23.55 38.61 24.60
N GLY A 60 -23.40 37.40 24.08
CA GLY A 60 -22.12 36.81 23.68
C GLY A 60 -21.60 37.39 22.36
N GLY A 61 -22.50 37.82 21.48
CA GLY A 61 -22.17 38.39 20.18
C GLY A 61 -21.87 37.37 19.08
N ASP A 62 -21.94 36.09 19.39
CA ASP A 62 -21.81 34.96 18.47
C ASP A 62 -23.21 34.49 18.02
N VAL A 63 -23.32 33.90 16.82
CA VAL A 63 -24.61 33.38 16.32
C VAL A 63 -24.83 31.98 16.87
N ASP A 64 -25.73 31.85 17.84
CA ASP A 64 -26.10 30.57 18.43
C ASP A 64 -27.37 29.98 17.81
N GLU A 65 -27.41 28.64 17.65
CA GLU A 65 -28.56 27.94 17.06
C GLU A 65 -29.87 28.19 17.83
N SER A 66 -29.81 28.32 19.16
CA SER A 66 -30.98 28.60 19.99
C SER A 66 -31.56 30.00 19.81
N GLU A 67 -30.81 30.89 19.15
CA GLU A 67 -31.18 32.28 18.90
C GLU A 67 -31.68 32.51 17.47
N LEU A 68 -31.62 31.48 16.64
CA LEU A 68 -32.10 31.49 15.27
C LEU A 68 -33.58 31.11 15.20
N SER A 69 -34.33 31.87 14.42
CA SER A 69 -35.71 31.55 14.06
C SER A 69 -35.87 31.64 12.55
N LEU A 70 -36.13 30.50 11.91
CA LEU A 70 -36.33 30.40 10.46
C LEU A 70 -37.51 31.28 10.03
N LEU A 71 -37.27 32.12 9.03
CA LEU A 71 -38.27 33.00 8.42
C LEU A 71 -38.73 32.46 7.07
N ASP A 72 -37.79 32.03 6.24
CA ASP A 72 -38.02 31.57 4.87
C ASP A 72 -36.85 30.71 4.37
N SER A 73 -37.01 30.07 3.21
CA SER A 73 -35.96 29.31 2.53
C SER A 73 -36.10 29.41 1.02
N THR A 74 -34.99 29.38 0.29
CA THR A 74 -34.97 29.32 -1.19
C THR A 74 -34.03 28.23 -1.66
N GLU A 75 -34.28 27.72 -2.88
CA GLU A 75 -33.33 26.87 -3.59
C GLU A 75 -32.41 27.72 -4.45
N THR A 76 -31.16 27.28 -4.61
CA THR A 76 -30.22 27.85 -5.59
C THR A 76 -30.57 27.41 -7.00
N ASP A 77 -30.28 28.25 -7.99
CA ASP A 77 -30.33 27.84 -9.39
C ASP A 77 -29.19 26.85 -9.73
N GLU A 78 -29.51 25.68 -10.28
CA GLU A 78 -28.53 24.61 -10.58
C GLU A 78 -27.47 25.02 -11.60
N THR A 79 -27.74 25.99 -12.48
CA THR A 79 -26.82 26.37 -13.56
C THR A 79 -26.00 27.61 -13.24
N THR A 80 -26.60 28.57 -12.54
CA THR A 80 -26.02 29.88 -12.25
C THR A 80 -25.63 30.03 -10.79
N GLY A 81 -26.09 29.15 -9.91
CA GLY A 81 -25.89 29.22 -8.47
C GLY A 81 -26.67 30.34 -7.80
N ALA A 82 -27.45 31.13 -8.54
CA ALA A 82 -28.10 32.31 -8.00
C ALA A 82 -29.17 31.93 -6.96
N TRP A 83 -29.25 32.72 -5.89
CA TRP A 83 -30.30 32.64 -4.88
C TRP A 83 -30.61 34.04 -4.35
N SER A 84 -31.85 34.29 -3.92
CA SER A 84 -32.26 35.58 -3.35
C SER A 84 -33.46 35.48 -2.41
N PHE A 85 -33.53 36.42 -1.47
CA PHE A 85 -34.72 36.80 -0.72
C PHE A 85 -35.02 38.27 -1.03
N GLU A 86 -36.18 38.51 -1.64
CA GLU A 86 -36.55 39.84 -2.16
C GLU A 86 -37.58 40.54 -1.28
N GLY A 87 -37.55 41.88 -1.28
CA GLY A 87 -38.58 42.70 -0.64
C GLY A 87 -38.57 42.64 0.88
N LEU A 88 -37.40 42.48 1.49
CA LEU A 88 -37.26 42.37 2.94
C LEU A 88 -37.40 43.73 3.63
N GLY A 89 -38.16 43.72 4.72
CA GLY A 89 -38.35 44.88 5.60
C GLY A 89 -37.42 44.87 6.82
N PRO A 90 -37.52 45.88 7.70
CA PRO A 90 -36.80 45.87 8.96
C PRO A 90 -37.39 44.81 9.89
N LEU A 91 -36.54 44.13 10.65
CA LEU A 91 -36.96 43.23 11.73
C LEU A 91 -37.29 44.02 13.00
N ALA A 92 -38.10 43.41 13.88
CA ALA A 92 -38.47 44.03 15.14
C ALA A 92 -37.31 44.02 16.16
N GLY A 93 -37.24 45.06 16.99
CA GLY A 93 -36.26 45.12 18.08
C GLY A 93 -34.82 45.23 17.56
N SER A 94 -33.92 44.45 18.17
CA SER A 94 -32.49 44.37 17.80
C SER A 94 -32.18 43.20 16.86
N ALA A 95 -33.22 42.56 16.28
CA ALA A 95 -33.03 41.40 15.43
C ALA A 95 -32.30 41.75 14.13
N LYS A 96 -31.49 40.81 13.65
CA LYS A 96 -30.78 40.87 12.37
C LYS A 96 -31.19 39.68 11.50
N TYR A 97 -31.00 39.81 10.19
CA TYR A 97 -31.11 38.66 9.31
C TYR A 97 -29.84 37.83 9.39
N PHE A 98 -29.97 36.52 9.31
CA PHE A 98 -28.87 35.60 9.16
C PHE A 98 -29.20 34.64 8.02
N VAL A 99 -28.25 34.40 7.12
CA VAL A 99 -28.41 33.43 6.03
C VAL A 99 -27.33 32.37 6.12
N ARG A 100 -27.72 31.12 5.90
CA ARG A 100 -26.81 29.99 5.79
C ARG A 100 -27.34 29.02 4.74
N GLU A 101 -26.43 28.21 4.22
CA GLU A 101 -26.80 27.00 3.51
C GLU A 101 -27.29 25.95 4.50
N GLU A 102 -28.33 25.21 4.13
CA GLU A 102 -28.72 24.00 4.83
C GLU A 102 -27.92 22.84 4.23
N GLY A 103 -27.25 22.05 5.08
CA GLY A 103 -26.32 21.01 4.62
C GLY A 103 -26.97 19.94 3.73
N GLU A 104 -26.23 19.46 2.74
CA GLU A 104 -26.66 18.45 1.76
C GLU A 104 -25.79 17.19 1.87
N GLY A 105 -26.41 16.00 1.80
CA GLY A 105 -25.68 14.74 1.92
C GLY A 105 -24.80 14.46 0.70
N GLY A 106 -23.59 13.94 0.91
CA GLY A 106 -22.61 13.75 -0.18
C GLY A 106 -21.85 15.04 -0.55
N TRP A 107 -22.08 16.13 0.18
CA TRP A 107 -21.41 17.42 -0.03
C TRP A 107 -20.81 17.93 1.27
N THR A 108 -19.68 18.62 1.15
CA THR A 108 -19.07 19.36 2.26
C THR A 108 -18.99 20.83 1.89
N GLN A 109 -19.53 21.68 2.74
CA GLN A 109 -19.45 23.13 2.56
C GLN A 109 -18.04 23.63 2.87
N THR A 110 -17.39 24.25 1.89
CA THR A 110 -16.00 24.72 1.97
C THR A 110 -15.90 26.24 2.02
N TYR A 111 -16.92 26.96 1.57
CA TYR A 111 -16.99 28.42 1.62
C TYR A 111 -18.31 28.91 2.22
N GLY A 112 -18.23 29.95 3.06
CA GLY A 112 -19.39 30.57 3.70
C GLY A 112 -20.02 29.73 4.83
N GLY A 113 -19.28 28.77 5.40
CA GLY A 113 -19.78 27.85 6.44
C GLY A 113 -20.30 28.52 7.72
N ASP A 114 -19.77 29.70 8.07
CA ASP A 114 -20.26 30.48 9.22
C ASP A 114 -21.58 31.22 8.94
N GLY A 115 -22.06 31.19 7.68
CA GLY A 115 -23.18 32.01 7.22
C GLY A 115 -22.86 33.51 7.19
N TYR A 116 -23.90 34.32 6.99
CA TYR A 116 -23.78 35.77 6.89
C TYR A 116 -24.79 36.46 7.78
N LEU A 117 -24.33 37.39 8.63
CA LEU A 117 -25.16 38.22 9.50
C LEU A 117 -25.38 39.60 8.87
N ILE A 118 -26.65 39.93 8.56
CA ILE A 118 -27.02 41.12 7.79
C ILE A 118 -27.86 42.09 8.63
N ASN A 119 -27.42 43.35 8.66
CA ASN A 119 -28.20 44.45 9.23
C ASN A 119 -29.17 45.01 8.18
N ALA A 120 -30.48 45.03 8.48
CA ALA A 120 -31.48 45.64 7.62
C ALA A 120 -31.24 47.15 7.48
N THR A 121 -30.83 47.59 6.28
CA THR A 121 -30.55 48.99 5.96
C THR A 121 -31.44 49.42 4.79
N SER A 122 -32.22 50.49 5.00
CA SER A 122 -33.23 50.96 4.03
C SER A 122 -32.64 51.14 2.63
N GLY A 123 -33.19 50.44 1.65
CA GLY A 123 -32.82 50.53 0.23
C GLY A 123 -31.41 50.07 -0.11
N ASN A 124 -30.75 49.30 0.77
CA ASN A 124 -29.40 48.80 0.55
C ASN A 124 -29.37 47.28 0.55
N ASP A 125 -29.35 46.71 -0.66
CA ASP A 125 -29.24 45.27 -0.86
C ASP A 125 -27.94 44.71 -0.28
N SER A 126 -28.02 43.49 0.24
CA SER A 126 -26.86 42.70 0.63
C SER A 126 -26.59 41.67 -0.45
N THR A 127 -25.47 41.80 -1.15
CA THR A 127 -25.08 40.93 -2.25
C THR A 127 -23.73 40.28 -1.97
N GLY A 128 -23.40 39.20 -2.69
CA GLY A 128 -22.12 38.49 -2.54
C GLY A 128 -22.05 37.60 -1.29
N ASN A 129 -23.19 37.24 -0.71
CA ASN A 129 -23.29 36.23 0.33
C ASN A 129 -23.13 34.87 -0.35
N ASN A 130 -21.90 34.43 -0.60
CA ASN A 130 -21.66 33.26 -1.46
C ASN A 130 -21.41 32.00 -0.66
N PHE A 131 -21.74 30.85 -1.23
CA PHE A 131 -21.47 29.56 -0.61
C PHE A 131 -20.77 28.66 -1.63
N ALA A 132 -19.97 27.70 -1.17
CA ALA A 132 -19.35 26.72 -2.05
C ALA A 132 -19.25 25.37 -1.36
N ASN A 133 -19.47 24.30 -2.11
CA ASN A 133 -19.36 22.94 -1.61
C ASN A 133 -18.49 22.11 -2.55
N PHE A 134 -17.76 21.19 -1.93
CA PHE A 134 -17.09 20.09 -2.58
C PHE A 134 -17.99 18.86 -2.53
N GLU A 135 -18.23 18.22 -3.68
CA GLU A 135 -18.91 16.92 -3.78
C GLU A 135 -17.94 15.82 -3.40
N LEU A 136 -18.33 14.97 -2.44
CA LEU A 136 -17.53 13.81 -2.05
C LEU A 136 -17.37 12.85 -3.23
N PHE A 137 -16.26 12.12 -3.25
CA PHE A 137 -15.94 11.16 -4.31
C PHE A 137 -15.55 9.81 -3.73
N ASP A 138 -15.63 8.79 -4.57
CA ASP A 138 -15.24 7.43 -4.24
C ASP A 138 -13.99 7.01 -5.03
N ILE A 139 -13.20 6.10 -4.46
CA ILE A 139 -12.13 5.42 -5.18
C ILE A 139 -12.32 3.91 -5.12
N SER A 140 -12.05 3.21 -6.21
CA SER A 140 -12.25 1.76 -6.28
C SER A 140 -11.36 1.06 -7.31
N GLY A 141 -11.22 -0.25 -7.11
CA GLY A 141 -10.50 -1.13 -8.02
C GLY A 141 -10.75 -2.59 -7.69
N THR A 142 -9.99 -3.45 -8.36
CA THR A 142 -9.99 -4.89 -8.11
C THR A 142 -8.58 -5.38 -7.82
N LYS A 143 -8.46 -6.23 -6.80
CA LYS A 143 -7.25 -6.98 -6.50
C LYS A 143 -7.29 -8.32 -7.21
N TYR A 144 -6.24 -8.65 -7.95
CA TYR A 144 -6.11 -9.90 -8.70
C TYR A 144 -5.02 -10.81 -8.14
N THR A 145 -5.22 -12.11 -8.32
CA THR A 145 -4.16 -13.12 -8.35
C THR A 145 -3.62 -13.14 -9.77
N ASP A 146 -2.40 -12.64 -9.95
CA ASP A 146 -1.69 -12.68 -11.23
C ASP A 146 -1.11 -14.07 -11.41
N ALA A 147 -1.77 -14.92 -12.19
CA ALA A 147 -1.41 -16.33 -12.27
C ALA A 147 -0.11 -16.56 -13.05
N ASN A 148 0.22 -15.69 -14.01
CA ASN A 148 1.35 -15.86 -14.93
C ASN A 148 2.52 -14.88 -14.66
N GLY A 149 2.33 -13.91 -13.77
CA GLY A 149 3.33 -12.94 -13.33
C GLY A 149 3.60 -11.82 -14.34
N ASP A 150 2.71 -11.58 -15.31
CA ASP A 150 2.95 -10.63 -16.40
C ASP A 150 2.51 -9.18 -16.09
N GLY A 151 1.85 -8.96 -14.94
CA GLY A 151 1.35 -7.65 -14.51
C GLY A 151 0.13 -7.15 -15.28
N LEU A 152 -0.53 -8.01 -16.06
CA LEU A 152 -1.81 -7.78 -16.71
C LEU A 152 -2.90 -8.56 -15.96
N THR A 153 -4.14 -8.08 -16.01
CA THR A 153 -5.26 -8.69 -15.25
C THR A 153 -6.21 -9.48 -16.14
N THR A 154 -5.89 -9.64 -17.43
CA THR A 154 -6.79 -10.30 -18.39
C THR A 154 -6.77 -11.80 -18.18
N GLY A 155 -7.87 -12.32 -17.64
CA GLY A 155 -8.01 -13.76 -17.35
C GLY A 155 -7.65 -14.13 -15.90
N ASP A 156 -7.19 -13.16 -15.11
CA ASP A 156 -6.90 -13.36 -13.70
C ASP A 156 -8.15 -13.37 -12.83
N SER A 157 -8.02 -14.04 -11.68
CA SER A 157 -9.09 -14.13 -10.69
C SER A 157 -8.90 -13.10 -9.58
N GLY A 158 -10.00 -12.61 -9.02
CA GLY A 158 -9.95 -11.71 -7.87
C GLY A 158 -9.30 -12.36 -6.64
N LEU A 159 -8.52 -11.57 -5.90
CA LEU A 159 -7.83 -11.98 -4.68
C LEU A 159 -8.40 -11.23 -3.48
N GLY A 160 -9.20 -11.94 -2.69
CA GLY A 160 -9.80 -11.43 -1.46
C GLY A 160 -8.88 -11.48 -0.24
N GLY A 161 -9.21 -10.68 0.78
CA GLY A 161 -8.50 -10.66 2.05
C GLY A 161 -7.24 -9.78 2.08
N ILE A 162 -6.98 -8.99 1.04
CA ILE A 162 -5.83 -8.09 0.95
C ILE A 162 -6.20 -6.73 1.53
N THR A 163 -5.33 -6.18 2.38
CA THR A 163 -5.54 -4.85 2.96
C THR A 163 -5.10 -3.79 1.96
N ILE A 164 -6.02 -2.88 1.62
CA ILE A 164 -5.77 -1.67 0.82
C ILE A 164 -5.90 -0.48 1.77
N TYR A 165 -5.01 0.50 1.67
CA TYR A 165 -5.02 1.68 2.53
C TYR A 165 -4.61 2.95 1.81
N ILE A 166 -5.02 4.10 2.33
CA ILE A 166 -4.62 5.42 1.85
C ILE A 166 -3.46 5.92 2.70
N ASP A 167 -2.27 5.93 2.11
CA ASP A 167 -1.03 6.42 2.68
C ASP A 167 -1.01 7.95 2.60
N LEU A 168 -1.34 8.61 3.71
CA LEU A 168 -1.51 10.06 3.80
C LEU A 168 -0.16 10.77 3.89
N ASN A 169 0.86 10.09 4.44
CA ASN A 169 2.18 10.69 4.67
C ASN A 169 3.25 10.18 3.67
N ASN A 170 2.85 9.29 2.76
CA ASN A 170 3.64 8.68 1.71
C ASN A 170 4.90 7.94 2.21
N ASN A 171 4.80 7.25 3.34
CA ASN A 171 5.90 6.48 3.93
C ASN A 171 5.89 4.98 3.55
N SER A 172 4.91 4.55 2.75
CA SER A 172 4.69 3.17 2.33
C SER A 172 4.40 2.19 3.47
N LEU A 173 3.89 2.68 4.60
CA LEU A 173 3.45 1.90 5.74
C LEU A 173 2.03 2.30 6.10
N LEU A 174 1.22 1.32 6.53
CA LEU A 174 -0.07 1.62 7.13
C LEU A 174 0.12 2.15 8.55
N ASP A 175 -0.25 3.41 8.77
CA ASP A 175 -0.18 4.09 10.05
C ASP A 175 -1.52 4.17 10.78
N SER A 176 -1.46 4.49 12.08
CA SER A 176 -2.65 4.71 12.89
C SER A 176 -3.39 5.97 12.42
N GLY A 177 -4.64 5.80 12.00
CA GLY A 177 -5.52 6.90 11.57
C GLY A 177 -5.69 6.99 10.05
N GLU A 178 -4.92 6.22 9.29
CA GLU A 178 -5.13 6.08 7.85
C GLU A 178 -6.32 5.17 7.56
N LEU A 179 -7.07 5.51 6.51
CA LEU A 179 -8.19 4.70 6.06
C LEU A 179 -7.67 3.41 5.42
N GLN A 180 -8.31 2.30 5.77
CA GLN A 180 -8.05 0.99 5.19
C GLN A 180 -9.34 0.23 4.91
N THR A 181 -9.29 -0.65 3.92
CA THR A 181 -10.34 -1.59 3.56
C THR A 181 -9.71 -2.94 3.25
N VAL A 182 -10.52 -3.99 3.18
CA VAL A 182 -10.08 -5.35 2.84
C VAL A 182 -10.82 -5.80 1.60
N THR A 183 -10.08 -6.31 0.62
CA THR A 183 -10.66 -6.78 -0.65
C THR A 183 -11.67 -7.91 -0.38
N ALA A 184 -12.82 -7.83 -1.05
CA ALA A 184 -13.84 -8.87 -1.00
C ALA A 184 -13.36 -10.15 -1.69
N SER A 185 -14.11 -11.26 -1.58
CA SER A 185 -13.70 -12.55 -2.16
C SER A 185 -13.50 -12.53 -3.67
N ASP A 186 -14.13 -11.59 -4.37
CA ASP A 186 -13.98 -11.34 -5.81
C ASP A 186 -12.88 -10.31 -6.14
N GLY A 187 -12.11 -9.89 -5.14
CA GLY A 187 -11.04 -8.90 -5.26
C GLY A 187 -11.50 -7.45 -5.20
N SER A 188 -12.79 -7.16 -5.23
CA SER A 188 -13.28 -5.78 -5.24
C SER A 188 -12.94 -5.04 -3.95
N TRP A 189 -12.63 -3.75 -4.07
CA TRP A 189 -12.38 -2.86 -2.94
C TRP A 189 -12.83 -1.43 -3.28
N SER A 190 -13.19 -0.65 -2.26
CA SER A 190 -13.49 0.77 -2.41
C SER A 190 -13.28 1.54 -1.10
N PHE A 191 -13.07 2.85 -1.24
CA PHE A 191 -13.30 3.86 -0.21
C PHE A 191 -14.38 4.80 -0.72
N THR A 192 -15.34 5.13 0.14
CA THR A 192 -16.45 6.02 -0.20
C THR A 192 -16.39 7.31 0.61
N ASP A 193 -17.10 8.32 0.15
CA ASP A 193 -17.31 9.58 0.87
C ASP A 193 -15.99 10.32 1.19
N LEU A 194 -15.03 10.31 0.25
CA LEU A 194 -13.75 11.01 0.40
C LEU A 194 -13.90 12.50 0.06
N ASP A 195 -13.16 13.34 0.78
CA ASP A 195 -13.08 14.78 0.56
C ASP A 195 -11.71 15.22 0.02
N TRP A 196 -11.52 16.53 -0.16
CA TRP A 196 -10.27 17.11 -0.69
C TRP A 196 -9.05 16.89 0.21
N THR A 197 -9.21 16.46 1.47
CA THR A 197 -8.08 16.25 2.38
C THR A 197 -7.21 15.05 1.98
N TYR A 198 -7.71 14.21 1.07
CA TYR A 198 -6.99 13.09 0.48
C TYR A 198 -6.24 13.45 -0.81
N ASP A 199 -6.29 14.71 -1.27
CA ASP A 199 -5.59 15.11 -2.49
C ASP A 199 -4.09 14.82 -2.42
N GLY A 200 -3.56 14.16 -3.45
CA GLY A 200 -2.15 13.80 -3.54
C GLY A 200 -1.70 12.65 -2.61
N ALA A 201 -2.58 12.13 -1.75
CA ALA A 201 -2.31 10.90 -1.00
C ALA A 201 -2.19 9.70 -1.96
N THR A 202 -1.58 8.61 -1.50
CA THR A 202 -1.38 7.41 -2.34
C THR A 202 -2.16 6.23 -1.79
N VAL A 203 -3.04 5.63 -2.59
CA VAL A 203 -3.65 4.34 -2.23
C VAL A 203 -2.69 3.20 -2.54
N ARG A 204 -2.52 2.28 -1.59
CA ARG A 204 -1.53 1.19 -1.60
C ARG A 204 -2.14 -0.11 -1.11
N GLU A 205 -1.51 -1.23 -1.44
CA GLU A 205 -1.77 -2.51 -0.80
C GLU A 205 -0.71 -2.86 0.26
N ILE A 206 -1.10 -3.70 1.22
CA ILE A 206 -0.14 -4.51 1.98
C ILE A 206 0.04 -5.82 1.23
N VAL A 207 1.20 -5.98 0.60
CA VAL A 207 1.55 -7.22 -0.12
C VAL A 207 1.61 -8.37 0.91
N PRO A 208 0.79 -9.43 0.76
CA PRO A 208 0.77 -10.55 1.68
C PRO A 208 2.05 -11.39 1.55
N ASP A 209 2.40 -12.10 2.62
CA ASP A 209 3.52 -13.05 2.61
C ASP A 209 3.33 -14.11 1.51
N GLY A 210 4.41 -14.43 0.79
CA GLY A 210 4.39 -15.42 -0.30
C GLY A 210 3.82 -14.90 -1.61
N TYR A 211 3.76 -13.58 -1.79
CA TYR A 211 3.35 -12.93 -3.03
C TYR A 211 4.31 -11.79 -3.41
N VAL A 212 4.36 -11.48 -4.70
CA VAL A 212 5.00 -10.26 -5.25
C VAL A 212 3.96 -9.44 -5.98
N ALA A 213 3.94 -8.13 -5.72
CA ALA A 213 3.09 -7.20 -6.48
C ALA A 213 3.64 -7.02 -7.90
N THR A 214 2.79 -7.31 -8.89
CA THR A 214 3.08 -7.22 -10.33
C THR A 214 2.35 -6.05 -11.00
N LEU A 215 1.25 -5.57 -10.42
CA LEU A 215 0.53 -4.36 -10.82
C LEU A 215 0.21 -3.49 -9.60
N GLY A 216 0.33 -2.17 -9.72
CA GLY A 216 0.01 -1.24 -8.64
C GLY A 216 1.07 -1.17 -7.53
N SER A 217 2.27 -1.73 -7.73
CA SER A 217 3.32 -1.84 -6.70
C SER A 217 3.78 -0.51 -6.09
N ASN A 218 3.66 0.60 -6.83
CA ASN A 218 3.95 1.94 -6.33
C ASN A 218 2.73 2.67 -5.75
N GLY A 219 1.55 2.06 -5.78
CA GLY A 219 0.27 2.68 -5.46
C GLY A 219 -0.26 3.62 -6.55
N TYR A 220 -1.42 4.21 -6.28
CA TYR A 220 -2.06 5.20 -7.14
C TYR A 220 -2.24 6.52 -6.40
N VAL A 221 -1.85 7.63 -7.02
CA VAL A 221 -2.06 8.97 -6.45
C VAL A 221 -3.53 9.35 -6.62
N ILE A 222 -4.15 9.79 -5.53
CA ILE A 222 -5.53 10.27 -5.51
C ILE A 222 -5.56 11.70 -6.05
N ASP A 223 -6.37 11.92 -7.09
CA ASP A 223 -6.75 13.25 -7.59
C ASP A 223 -8.09 13.67 -7.00
N ALA A 224 -8.08 14.51 -5.96
CA ALA A 224 -9.30 14.90 -5.27
C ALA A 224 -10.00 16.05 -6.00
N THR A 225 -10.70 15.70 -7.08
CA THR A 225 -11.59 16.60 -7.81
C THR A 225 -13.04 16.34 -7.40
N SER A 226 -13.79 17.39 -7.06
CA SER A 226 -15.18 17.32 -6.61
C SER A 226 -16.03 16.39 -7.48
N GLY A 227 -16.61 15.35 -6.85
CA GLY A 227 -17.56 14.42 -7.47
C GLY A 227 -16.96 13.49 -8.53
N ASN A 228 -15.64 13.47 -8.68
CA ASN A 228 -14.96 12.69 -9.72
C ASN A 228 -14.45 11.36 -9.14
N ASP A 229 -15.30 10.34 -9.19
CA ASP A 229 -14.93 8.98 -8.77
C ASP A 229 -13.75 8.43 -9.58
N GLN A 230 -12.79 7.81 -8.88
CA GLN A 230 -11.65 7.14 -9.51
C GLN A 230 -11.85 5.63 -9.47
N THR A 231 -11.94 5.00 -10.64
CA THR A 231 -12.17 3.56 -10.78
C THR A 231 -11.01 2.89 -11.52
N GLY A 232 -10.89 1.56 -11.39
CA GLY A 232 -9.84 0.79 -12.06
C GLY A 232 -8.45 0.99 -11.47
N LEU A 233 -8.37 1.35 -10.18
CA LEU A 233 -7.12 1.37 -9.41
C LEU A 233 -6.73 -0.08 -9.06
N ASP A 234 -6.39 -0.88 -10.06
CA ASP A 234 -6.26 -2.32 -9.89
C ASP A 234 -4.89 -2.74 -9.32
N PHE A 235 -4.87 -3.75 -8.46
CA PHE A 235 -3.63 -4.30 -7.89
C PHE A 235 -3.52 -5.78 -8.28
N ALA A 236 -2.34 -6.29 -8.62
CA ALA A 236 -2.17 -7.70 -9.02
C ALA A 236 -0.93 -8.30 -8.33
N ASN A 237 -1.08 -9.50 -7.78
CA ASN A 237 -0.04 -10.18 -7.02
C ASN A 237 0.15 -11.57 -7.58
N HIS A 238 1.39 -11.88 -7.93
CA HIS A 238 1.78 -13.23 -8.29
C HIS A 238 2.13 -14.02 -7.03
N PRO A 239 1.50 -15.18 -6.78
CA PRO A 239 1.91 -16.05 -5.68
C PRO A 239 3.33 -16.55 -5.95
N GLU A 240 4.23 -16.37 -4.99
CA GLU A 240 5.54 -16.99 -5.00
C GLU A 240 5.38 -18.49 -4.69
N THR A 241 4.91 -19.30 -5.65
CA THR A 241 4.65 -20.74 -5.45
C THR A 241 5.92 -21.60 -5.38
N CYS A 242 7.07 -20.98 -5.21
CA CYS A 242 8.34 -21.66 -5.04
C CYS A 242 9.25 -20.94 -4.05
N PHE A 243 8.74 -20.16 -3.05
CA PHE A 243 9.61 -19.43 -2.09
C PHE A 243 9.23 -19.38 -0.61
N GLU A 244 8.44 -20.34 -0.07
CA GLU A 244 8.17 -20.42 1.38
C GLU A 244 9.45 -20.44 2.24
N GLY A 245 10.66 -20.71 1.72
CA GLY A 245 11.92 -20.69 2.47
C GLY A 245 12.87 -19.50 2.26
N LEU A 246 12.57 -18.47 1.45
CA LEU A 246 13.54 -17.41 1.10
C LEU A 246 13.24 -16.02 1.67
N THR A 247 12.12 -15.83 2.34
CA THR A 247 11.75 -14.52 2.90
C THR A 247 12.32 -14.33 4.32
N PRO A 248 12.77 -13.11 4.70
CA PRO A 248 13.17 -12.82 6.07
C PRO A 248 12.06 -13.08 7.10
N GLY A 249 10.79 -12.99 6.68
CA GLY A 249 9.62 -13.25 7.52
C GLY A 249 9.50 -14.72 7.92
N PHE A 250 9.80 -15.65 6.99
CA PHE A 250 9.74 -17.09 7.25
C PHE A 250 10.67 -17.52 8.40
N TRP A 251 11.93 -17.09 8.36
CA TRP A 251 12.97 -17.54 9.31
C TRP A 251 12.88 -16.90 10.70
N LYS A 252 12.22 -15.74 10.83
CA LYS A 252 12.02 -15.04 12.12
C LYS A 252 11.02 -15.74 13.05
N GLN A 253 10.29 -16.72 12.53
CA GLN A 253 9.20 -17.42 13.21
C GLN A 253 9.66 -18.81 13.64
N PRO A 254 9.94 -19.07 14.94
CA PRO A 254 10.47 -20.36 15.41
C PRO A 254 9.62 -21.59 15.06
N GLN A 255 8.31 -21.39 14.86
CA GLN A 255 7.38 -22.43 14.43
C GLN A 255 7.59 -22.88 12.96
N ASN A 256 8.27 -22.08 12.15
CA ASN A 256 8.61 -22.46 10.77
C ASN A 256 9.86 -23.34 10.72
N TRP A 257 10.70 -23.34 11.76
CA TRP A 257 11.92 -24.15 11.82
C TRP A 257 11.64 -25.66 11.89
N SER A 258 10.49 -26.06 12.43
CA SER A 258 10.05 -27.47 12.43
C SER A 258 9.58 -27.96 11.06
N LYS A 259 9.51 -27.08 10.05
CA LYS A 259 9.20 -27.42 8.66
C LYS A 259 10.46 -27.73 7.84
N VAL A 260 11.64 -27.58 8.44
CA VAL A 260 12.94 -27.87 7.81
C VAL A 260 13.42 -29.23 8.32
N GLU A 261 13.59 -30.19 7.42
CA GLU A 261 14.19 -31.48 7.74
C GLU A 261 15.71 -31.38 7.59
N MET A 262 16.45 -31.60 8.68
CA MET A 262 17.91 -31.72 8.64
C MET A 262 18.25 -33.19 8.54
N ASP A 263 18.96 -33.59 7.48
CA ASP A 263 19.40 -34.96 7.33
C ASP A 263 20.44 -35.34 8.41
N SER A 264 20.57 -36.64 8.67
CA SER A 264 21.47 -37.16 9.71
C SER A 264 22.95 -36.87 9.43
N ASP A 265 23.32 -36.68 8.16
CA ASP A 265 24.68 -36.43 7.72
C ASP A 265 25.05 -34.95 7.89
N PHE A 266 24.12 -34.02 7.70
CA PHE A 266 24.26 -32.61 8.04
C PHE A 266 24.36 -32.39 9.55
N LEU A 267 23.52 -33.08 10.34
CA LEU A 267 23.60 -33.07 11.80
C LEU A 267 24.95 -33.67 12.28
N SER A 268 25.40 -34.73 11.62
CA SER A 268 26.71 -35.35 11.87
C SER A 268 27.86 -34.42 11.48
N TRP A 269 27.74 -33.70 10.36
CA TRP A 269 28.70 -32.73 9.87
C TRP A 269 28.84 -31.57 10.85
N ILE A 270 27.76 -30.83 11.18
CA ILE A 270 27.82 -29.70 12.14
C ILE A 270 28.41 -30.11 13.49
N SER A 271 28.12 -31.33 13.96
CA SER A 271 28.64 -31.82 15.24
C SER A 271 30.17 -31.90 15.30
N GLN A 272 30.87 -31.85 14.16
CA GLN A 272 32.33 -31.99 14.07
C GLN A 272 33.09 -30.65 14.01
N PHE A 273 32.44 -29.51 13.74
CA PHE A 273 33.13 -28.24 13.39
C PHE A 273 33.21 -27.19 14.50
N ALA A 274 32.45 -27.35 15.58
CA ALA A 274 32.48 -26.37 16.65
C ALA A 274 33.63 -26.65 17.62
N ASP A 275 34.74 -25.93 17.41
CA ASP A 275 35.90 -25.89 18.30
C ASP A 275 35.46 -25.57 19.75
N GLY A 276 35.33 -26.61 20.56
CA GLY A 276 34.76 -26.53 21.91
C GLY A 276 33.95 -27.75 22.34
N GLY A 277 33.61 -28.64 21.40
CA GLY A 277 32.99 -29.93 21.69
C GLY A 277 31.48 -29.83 21.87
N TRP A 278 30.77 -29.78 20.75
CA TRP A 278 29.32 -30.02 20.71
C TRP A 278 29.01 -31.52 20.71
N ASP A 279 30.03 -32.34 20.44
CA ASP A 279 30.18 -33.78 20.55
C ASP A 279 29.85 -34.34 21.97
N LYS A 280 29.51 -33.46 22.93
CA LYS A 280 29.14 -33.80 24.30
C LYS A 280 27.70 -33.45 24.69
N LYS A 281 26.86 -32.94 23.79
CA LYS A 281 25.44 -32.65 24.04
C LYS A 281 24.53 -33.54 23.17
N PRO A 282 24.01 -34.66 23.70
CA PRO A 282 22.86 -35.31 23.08
C PRO A 282 21.67 -34.34 23.11
N GLY A 283 21.01 -34.09 21.98
CA GLY A 283 19.77 -33.31 21.90
C GLY A 283 19.90 -31.84 21.49
N ILE A 284 20.88 -31.47 20.66
CA ILE A 284 20.93 -30.16 20.00
C ILE A 284 19.75 -30.02 19.04
N SER A 285 19.00 -28.92 19.16
CA SER A 285 17.85 -28.63 18.30
C SER A 285 18.24 -27.73 17.11
N PHE A 286 17.42 -27.72 16.06
CA PHE A 286 17.53 -26.76 14.95
C PHE A 286 17.60 -25.31 15.46
N ALA A 287 16.82 -25.01 16.49
CA ALA A 287 16.84 -23.71 17.15
C ALA A 287 18.20 -23.39 17.76
N ASP A 288 18.87 -24.34 18.42
CA ASP A 288 20.20 -24.11 18.97
C ASP A 288 21.20 -23.80 17.84
N ILE A 289 21.18 -24.58 16.75
CA ILE A 289 22.05 -24.37 15.58
C ILE A 289 21.86 -22.97 14.99
N MET A 290 20.62 -22.59 14.70
CA MET A 290 20.29 -21.30 14.08
C MET A 290 20.69 -20.09 14.93
N ASN A 291 20.65 -20.23 16.26
CA ASN A 291 20.93 -19.14 17.19
C ASN A 291 22.38 -19.10 17.67
N THR A 292 23.17 -20.17 17.50
CA THR A 292 24.54 -20.22 18.04
C THR A 292 25.62 -20.38 16.99
N VAL A 293 25.34 -21.04 15.86
CA VAL A 293 26.34 -21.20 14.79
C VAL A 293 26.45 -19.91 14.01
N THR A 294 27.67 -19.38 13.89
CA THR A 294 27.94 -18.20 13.07
C THR A 294 28.16 -18.58 11.61
N PHE A 295 27.96 -17.61 10.73
CA PHE A 295 28.24 -17.75 9.31
C PHE A 295 29.71 -18.12 9.08
N ALA A 296 30.66 -17.57 9.83
CA ALA A 296 32.07 -17.96 9.79
C ALA A 296 32.27 -19.43 10.18
N GLU A 297 31.64 -19.89 11.26
CA GLU A 297 31.78 -21.25 11.77
C GLU A 297 31.28 -22.28 10.76
N ALA A 298 30.11 -22.04 10.16
CA ALA A 298 29.52 -22.90 9.14
C ALA A 298 30.41 -23.07 7.90
N PHE A 299 31.11 -22.02 7.47
CA PHE A 299 31.93 -22.06 6.25
C PHE A 299 33.43 -22.32 6.51
N SER A 300 33.90 -22.25 7.76
CA SER A 300 35.30 -22.51 8.13
C SER A 300 35.77 -23.95 7.87
N GLY A 301 34.83 -24.91 7.82
CA GLY A 301 35.10 -26.35 7.67
C GLY A 301 35.47 -26.82 6.26
N ILE A 302 35.30 -26.01 5.23
CA ILE A 302 35.55 -26.43 3.84
C ILE A 302 37.07 -26.61 3.55
N ASN A 303 37.97 -26.12 4.43
CA ASN A 303 39.42 -26.23 4.19
C ASN A 303 40.33 -26.44 5.42
N GLY A 304 39.81 -26.74 6.61
CA GLY A 304 40.61 -27.25 7.73
C GLY A 304 41.60 -26.28 8.40
N THR A 305 41.54 -24.98 8.15
CA THR A 305 42.31 -23.97 8.91
C THR A 305 41.40 -22.83 9.35
N LYS A 306 41.39 -22.60 10.67
CA LYS A 306 40.64 -21.59 11.39
C LYS A 306 41.27 -20.20 11.19
N ASP A 307 41.36 -19.74 9.96
CA ASP A 307 41.73 -18.36 9.67
C ASP A 307 40.45 -17.52 9.62
N THR A 308 40.48 -16.38 10.31
CA THR A 308 39.42 -15.37 10.32
C THR A 308 39.17 -14.89 8.89
N PHE A 309 38.16 -15.46 8.22
CA PHE A 309 37.72 -15.02 6.90
C PHE A 309 36.88 -13.76 7.06
N ASP A 310 37.48 -12.61 6.80
CA ASP A 310 36.73 -11.44 6.34
C ASP A 310 36.22 -11.80 4.94
N PHE A 311 34.93 -12.10 4.82
CA PHE A 311 34.33 -12.40 3.53
C PHE A 311 34.21 -11.09 2.74
N VAL A 312 35.16 -10.84 1.84
CA VAL A 312 35.22 -9.60 1.08
C VAL A 312 34.64 -9.80 -0.32
N TYR A 313 33.68 -8.96 -0.72
CA TYR A 313 33.08 -8.98 -2.05
C TYR A 313 33.06 -7.59 -2.70
N THR A 314 32.94 -7.53 -4.03
CA THR A 314 32.97 -6.25 -4.77
C THR A 314 31.60 -5.95 -5.38
N GLN A 315 31.00 -4.83 -4.96
CA GLN A 315 29.71 -4.34 -5.45
C GLN A 315 29.90 -3.01 -6.19
N LYS A 316 29.53 -2.93 -7.47
CA LYS A 316 29.68 -1.72 -8.31
C LYS A 316 31.08 -1.09 -8.21
N GLY A 317 32.13 -1.92 -8.14
CA GLY A 317 33.53 -1.49 -8.03
C GLY A 317 34.00 -1.10 -6.62
N ALA A 318 33.14 -1.21 -5.59
CA ALA A 318 33.50 -0.97 -4.20
C ALA A 318 33.64 -2.29 -3.42
N THR A 319 34.75 -2.45 -2.72
CA THR A 319 35.01 -3.58 -1.83
C THR A 319 34.17 -3.45 -0.55
N LYS A 320 33.46 -4.52 -0.19
CA LYS A 320 32.56 -4.62 0.97
C LYS A 320 32.92 -5.87 1.77
N THR A 321 32.83 -5.78 3.10
CA THR A 321 33.08 -6.91 4.00
C THR A 321 31.76 -7.43 4.53
N ILE A 322 31.61 -8.74 4.49
CA ILE A 322 30.59 -9.53 5.16
C ILE A 322 31.13 -9.82 6.56
N ASP A 323 30.52 -9.18 7.56
CA ASP A 323 30.55 -9.57 8.97
C ASP A 323 30.15 -11.05 9.14
N SER A 324 31.17 -11.91 9.27
CA SER A 324 31.02 -13.35 9.36
C SER A 324 30.71 -13.84 10.78
N ASP A 325 30.69 -12.94 11.77
CA ASP A 325 30.38 -13.26 13.17
C ASP A 325 28.87 -13.29 13.46
N ILE A 326 28.01 -13.01 12.47
CA ILE A 326 26.56 -13.12 12.64
C ILE A 326 26.11 -14.59 12.64
N THR A 327 25.08 -14.90 13.43
CA THR A 327 24.44 -16.23 13.47
C THR A 327 23.73 -16.55 12.17
N LEU A 328 23.52 -17.84 11.86
CA LEU A 328 22.72 -18.26 10.70
C LEU A 328 21.30 -17.65 10.70
N LEU A 329 20.68 -17.51 11.89
CA LEU A 329 19.40 -16.83 12.01
C LEU A 329 19.50 -15.33 11.69
N GLN A 330 20.53 -14.64 12.17
CA GLN A 330 20.74 -13.23 11.84
C GLN A 330 21.00 -13.06 10.34
N ALA A 331 21.76 -13.95 9.72
CA ALA A 331 22.00 -13.99 8.28
C ALA A 331 20.67 -14.11 7.50
N LEU A 332 19.81 -15.08 7.86
CA LEU A 332 18.50 -15.29 7.23
C LEU A 332 17.45 -14.21 7.55
N SER A 333 17.60 -13.52 8.69
CA SER A 333 16.69 -12.45 9.14
C SER A 333 17.01 -11.07 8.56
N THR A 334 18.12 -10.94 7.83
CA THR A 334 18.60 -9.65 7.32
C THR A 334 17.72 -9.17 6.16
N ASN A 335 17.13 -7.98 6.28
CA ASN A 335 16.37 -7.37 5.17
C ASN A 335 17.34 -6.80 4.13
N GLY A 336 17.14 -7.11 2.84
CA GLY A 336 17.99 -6.60 1.77
C GLY A 336 17.45 -6.95 0.38
N ASN A 337 17.61 -6.04 -0.58
CA ASN A 337 17.27 -6.29 -1.99
C ASN A 337 18.28 -7.26 -2.62
N ALA A 338 17.93 -7.86 -3.77
CA ALA A 338 18.72 -8.90 -4.46
C ALA A 338 20.21 -8.54 -4.67
N ASP A 339 20.53 -7.24 -4.73
CA ASP A 339 21.88 -6.74 -4.98
C ASP A 339 22.72 -6.47 -3.72
N SER A 340 22.17 -6.60 -2.52
CA SER A 340 22.81 -6.16 -1.26
C SER A 340 23.70 -7.24 -0.60
N VAL A 341 24.68 -6.80 0.21
CA VAL A 341 25.41 -7.67 1.17
C VAL A 341 24.44 -8.57 1.94
N GLN A 342 23.29 -7.96 2.28
CA GLN A 342 22.25 -8.46 3.15
C GLN A 342 21.46 -9.62 2.51
N ALA A 343 21.22 -9.58 1.20
CA ALA A 343 20.65 -10.70 0.45
C ALA A 343 21.64 -11.85 0.29
N LEU A 344 22.94 -11.54 0.15
CA LEU A 344 23.98 -12.55 0.02
C LEU A 344 24.09 -13.44 1.27
N TYR A 345 23.97 -12.87 2.48
CA TYR A 345 23.87 -13.65 3.72
C TYR A 345 22.70 -14.62 3.73
N ARG A 346 21.52 -14.15 3.34
CA ARG A 346 20.32 -14.99 3.30
C ARG A 346 20.46 -16.13 2.32
N HIS A 347 20.89 -15.83 1.10
CA HIS A 347 20.95 -16.81 0.02
C HIS A 347 22.03 -17.86 0.26
N ALA A 348 23.21 -17.47 0.73
CA ALA A 348 24.28 -18.42 1.07
C ALA A 348 23.90 -19.33 2.25
N THR A 349 23.18 -18.79 3.24
CA THR A 349 22.70 -19.58 4.39
C THR A 349 21.58 -20.55 3.99
N ALA A 350 20.64 -20.10 3.14
CA ALA A 350 19.58 -20.97 2.61
C ALA A 350 20.15 -22.10 1.75
N ALA A 351 21.15 -21.81 0.90
CA ALA A 351 21.82 -22.83 0.10
C ALA A 351 22.54 -23.89 0.94
N LEU A 352 23.21 -23.48 2.03
CA LEU A 352 23.87 -24.40 2.96
C LEU A 352 22.87 -25.33 3.67
N LEU A 353 21.71 -24.81 4.06
CA LEU A 353 20.66 -25.60 4.72
C LEU A 353 19.96 -26.56 3.77
N ASN A 354 20.03 -26.31 2.46
CA ASN A 354 19.36 -27.11 1.43
C ASN A 354 20.27 -28.13 0.73
N SER A 355 21.59 -28.18 1.02
CA SER A 355 22.56 -28.96 0.26
C SER A 355 22.73 -30.43 0.70
N GLY A 356 21.66 -31.10 1.15
CA GLY A 356 21.72 -32.50 1.60
C GLY A 356 22.26 -33.45 0.51
N VAL A 357 23.26 -34.26 0.84
CA VAL A 357 23.92 -35.19 -0.09
C VAL A 357 23.44 -36.63 0.18
N ALA A 358 22.63 -37.19 -0.73
CA ALA A 358 22.69 -38.57 -1.25
C ALA A 358 21.57 -38.82 -2.27
N GLU A 359 21.93 -39.53 -3.35
CA GLU A 359 21.19 -39.70 -4.61
C GLU A 359 20.01 -40.71 -4.55
N ASP A 360 19.64 -41.25 -3.37
CA ASP A 360 18.74 -42.41 -3.28
C ASP A 360 17.54 -42.30 -2.32
N GLN A 361 17.21 -41.11 -1.80
CA GLN A 361 16.00 -40.89 -0.99
C GLN A 361 15.29 -39.57 -1.38
N ALA A 362 14.76 -39.51 -2.60
CA ALA A 362 14.04 -38.35 -3.11
C ALA A 362 12.56 -38.35 -2.65
N ASP A 363 12.31 -37.88 -1.43
CA ASP A 363 10.96 -37.51 -0.94
C ASP A 363 11.07 -36.39 0.12
N ALA A 364 11.77 -35.29 -0.19
CA ALA A 364 11.65 -34.02 0.52
C ALA A 364 12.29 -32.87 -0.30
N PHE A 365 11.46 -32.13 -1.05
CA PHE A 365 11.67 -30.79 -1.61
C PHE A 365 13.12 -30.28 -1.79
N HIS A 366 13.60 -30.23 -3.04
CA HIS A 366 14.78 -29.45 -3.43
C HIS A 366 14.34 -28.15 -4.14
N TYR A 367 14.93 -27.03 -3.73
CA TYR A 367 14.70 -25.70 -4.31
C TYR A 367 15.70 -25.40 -5.42
N PHE A 368 15.19 -24.90 -6.55
CA PHE A 368 15.98 -24.49 -7.71
C PHE A 368 16.36 -23.01 -7.59
N LEU A 369 17.58 -22.73 -7.12
CA LEU A 369 18.48 -22.00 -8.00
C LEU A 369 19.20 -23.08 -8.79
N THR A 370 19.37 -22.93 -10.10
CA THR A 370 20.23 -23.88 -10.80
C THR A 370 21.62 -23.84 -10.16
N THR A 371 22.26 -25.00 -10.03
CA THR A 371 23.63 -25.13 -9.52
C THR A 371 24.55 -24.12 -10.22
N ASP A 372 24.30 -23.80 -11.49
CA ASP A 372 24.97 -22.77 -12.28
C ASP A 372 24.71 -21.33 -11.82
N GLU A 373 23.53 -20.95 -11.35
CA GLU A 373 23.24 -19.61 -10.84
C GLU A 373 23.90 -19.35 -9.49
N VAL A 374 23.92 -20.37 -8.62
CA VAL A 374 24.65 -20.32 -7.34
C VAL A 374 26.15 -20.30 -7.60
N ILE A 375 26.65 -21.14 -8.51
CA ILE A 375 28.07 -21.19 -8.87
C ILE A 375 28.51 -19.94 -9.60
N ASN A 376 27.72 -19.36 -10.50
CA ASN A 376 28.07 -18.12 -11.19
C ASN A 376 28.02 -16.93 -10.24
N ALA A 377 27.03 -16.85 -9.34
CA ALA A 377 26.99 -15.81 -8.29
C ALA A 377 28.18 -15.93 -7.33
N VAL A 378 28.57 -17.15 -6.93
CA VAL A 378 29.74 -17.42 -6.10
C VAL A 378 31.04 -17.17 -6.89
N ARG A 379 31.17 -17.61 -8.14
CA ARG A 379 32.35 -17.45 -9.00
C ARG A 379 32.61 -15.99 -9.37
N ASP A 380 31.56 -15.23 -9.65
CA ASP A 380 31.64 -13.80 -10.00
C ASP A 380 31.92 -12.94 -8.75
N VAL A 381 31.56 -13.43 -7.56
CA VAL A 381 31.88 -12.83 -6.24
C VAL A 381 33.29 -13.18 -5.75
N PHE A 382 33.78 -14.41 -5.97
CA PHE A 382 35.04 -14.93 -5.42
C PHE A 382 36.23 -14.97 -6.40
N GLY A 383 36.05 -14.54 -7.65
CA GLY A 383 37.11 -14.17 -8.59
C GLY A 383 38.39 -15.02 -8.58
N ALA A 384 38.42 -16.07 -9.40
CA ALA A 384 39.61 -16.63 -10.07
C ALA A 384 40.96 -16.58 -9.32
N ASP A 385 41.05 -17.14 -8.10
CA ASP A 385 42.38 -17.44 -7.55
C ASP A 385 42.93 -18.74 -8.16
N THR A 386 43.74 -18.57 -9.20
CA THR A 386 44.45 -19.64 -9.91
C THR A 386 45.73 -20.11 -9.20
N SER A 387 46.03 -19.60 -7.99
CA SER A 387 47.31 -19.84 -7.33
C SER A 387 47.35 -21.08 -6.40
N ASN A 388 46.21 -21.72 -6.12
CA ASN A 388 46.17 -22.88 -5.21
C ASN A 388 45.95 -24.20 -5.97
N ALA A 389 47.02 -25.00 -6.07
CA ALA A 389 47.10 -26.23 -6.86
C ALA A 389 46.22 -27.40 -6.35
N ASN A 390 45.57 -27.29 -5.20
CA ASN A 390 44.70 -28.35 -4.65
C ASN A 390 43.19 -28.14 -4.89
N ARG A 391 42.76 -27.02 -5.48
CA ARG A 391 41.37 -26.76 -5.85
C ARG A 391 40.82 -27.37 -7.17
N PRO A 392 41.60 -27.97 -8.10
CA PRO A 392 41.05 -28.43 -9.38
C PRO A 392 40.12 -29.64 -9.31
N ALA A 393 40.24 -30.53 -8.32
CA ALA A 393 39.57 -31.85 -8.39
C ALA A 393 38.06 -31.78 -8.17
N ALA A 394 37.59 -31.06 -7.15
CA ALA A 394 36.15 -30.92 -6.86
C ALA A 394 35.42 -30.03 -7.87
N ALA A 395 36.10 -29.04 -8.45
CA ALA A 395 35.56 -28.18 -9.50
C ALA A 395 35.53 -28.87 -10.89
N LEU A 396 36.30 -29.95 -11.07
CA LEU A 396 36.36 -30.72 -12.31
C LEU A 396 35.32 -31.86 -12.32
N GLU A 397 35.05 -32.51 -11.19
CA GLU A 397 33.92 -33.44 -11.04
C GLU A 397 32.58 -32.73 -11.31
N LEU A 398 32.38 -31.56 -10.72
CA LEU A 398 31.20 -30.72 -10.92
C LEU A 398 31.01 -30.32 -12.39
N LYS A 399 32.10 -30.11 -13.13
CA LYS A 399 32.08 -29.72 -14.55
C LYS A 399 31.67 -30.86 -15.48
N ASP A 400 32.06 -32.10 -15.16
CA ASP A 400 31.74 -33.27 -15.98
C ASP A 400 30.27 -33.69 -15.78
N ASP A 401 29.71 -33.52 -14.57
CA ASP A 401 28.28 -33.72 -14.29
C ASP A 401 27.40 -32.62 -14.91
N LEU A 402 27.91 -31.38 -15.00
CA LEU A 402 27.26 -30.23 -15.67
C LEU A 402 27.13 -30.39 -17.20
N ALA A 403 28.04 -31.13 -17.85
CA ALA A 403 27.99 -31.34 -19.30
C ALA A 403 26.84 -32.27 -19.73
N PHE A 404 26.43 -33.18 -18.83
CA PHE A 404 25.34 -34.13 -19.06
C PHE A 404 23.95 -33.46 -18.96
N LEU A 405 23.78 -32.47 -18.08
CA LEU A 405 22.51 -31.76 -17.88
C LEU A 405 22.21 -30.73 -18.97
N ASN A 406 23.25 -30.11 -19.55
CA ASN A 406 23.13 -29.13 -20.63
C ASN A 406 22.71 -29.76 -21.98
N GLU A 407 22.93 -31.07 -22.15
CA GLU A 407 22.48 -31.82 -23.33
C GLU A 407 20.95 -32.01 -23.34
N LEU A 408 20.28 -31.96 -22.17
CA LEU A 408 18.82 -32.13 -22.03
C LEU A 408 18.01 -30.84 -22.31
N GLU A 409 18.57 -29.65 -22.09
CA GLU A 409 17.90 -28.36 -22.36
C GLU A 409 17.83 -28.02 -23.85
N THR A 410 18.75 -28.54 -24.67
CA THR A 410 18.89 -28.09 -26.07
C THR A 410 17.99 -28.84 -27.06
N GLU A 411 17.34 -29.94 -26.66
CA GLU A 411 16.53 -30.75 -27.57
C GLU A 411 14.99 -30.59 -27.47
N ASN A 412 14.43 -29.78 -26.56
CA ASN A 412 12.96 -29.68 -26.44
C ASN A 412 12.40 -28.25 -26.53
N THR A 413 11.87 -27.91 -27.70
CA THR A 413 11.02 -26.73 -27.95
C THR A 413 9.58 -27.01 -27.52
N TRP A 414 9.14 -26.60 -26.32
CA TRP A 414 7.72 -26.64 -25.94
C TRP A 414 7.25 -25.35 -25.23
N SER A 415 5.99 -25.00 -25.51
CA SER A 415 5.32 -23.71 -25.39
C SER A 415 4.76 -23.36 -24.00
N ASP A 416 4.86 -22.08 -23.62
CA ASP A 416 3.86 -21.16 -23.02
C ASP A 416 2.88 -21.59 -21.90
N ASP A 417 3.06 -22.72 -21.21
CA ASP A 417 2.34 -23.00 -19.96
C ASP A 417 3.35 -23.38 -18.86
N HIS A 418 3.73 -22.42 -18.01
CA HIS A 418 4.49 -22.73 -16.79
C HIS A 418 3.55 -23.26 -15.69
N VAL A 419 2.93 -24.40 -15.96
CA VAL A 419 2.47 -25.33 -14.91
C VAL A 419 3.63 -26.29 -14.69
N CYS A 420 4.15 -26.38 -13.47
CA CYS A 420 5.15 -27.40 -13.14
C CYS A 420 4.65 -28.77 -13.60
N PRO A 421 5.44 -29.57 -14.35
CA PRO A 421 5.00 -30.87 -14.76
C PRO A 421 4.75 -31.72 -13.51
N THR A 422 3.59 -32.36 -13.45
CA THR A 422 3.25 -33.32 -12.40
C THR A 422 4.25 -34.49 -12.43
N ILE A 423 4.44 -35.16 -11.28
CA ILE A 423 5.27 -36.38 -11.21
C ILE A 423 4.86 -37.41 -12.26
N ASP A 424 3.56 -37.52 -12.59
CA ASP A 424 3.07 -38.40 -13.66
C ASP A 424 3.56 -37.98 -15.05
N GLN A 425 3.65 -36.67 -15.32
CA GLN A 425 4.21 -36.14 -16.58
C GLN A 425 5.72 -36.38 -16.66
N LEU A 426 6.45 -36.20 -15.55
CA LEU A 426 7.89 -36.48 -15.48
C LEU A 426 8.21 -37.98 -15.56
N THR A 427 7.37 -38.83 -14.95
CA THR A 427 7.51 -40.30 -14.99
C THR A 427 7.22 -40.85 -16.38
N GLN A 428 6.20 -40.31 -17.07
CA GLN A 428 5.84 -40.71 -18.43
C GLN A 428 6.89 -40.27 -19.47
N MET A 429 7.65 -39.21 -19.19
CA MET A 429 8.84 -38.82 -19.97
C MET A 429 10.03 -39.75 -19.71
N PHE A 430 10.22 -40.21 -18.47
CA PHE A 430 11.26 -41.17 -18.10
C PHE A 430 11.00 -42.59 -18.66
N GLU A 431 9.74 -43.05 -18.67
CA GLU A 431 9.38 -44.40 -19.11
C GLU A 431 9.37 -44.57 -20.65
N ASN A 432 9.01 -43.52 -21.40
CA ASN A 432 8.89 -43.61 -22.86
C ASN A 432 10.24 -43.70 -23.61
N GLN A 433 11.37 -43.38 -22.97
CA GLN A 433 12.70 -43.43 -23.60
C GLN A 433 13.49 -44.70 -23.27
N TYR A 434 13.04 -45.52 -22.30
CA TYR A 434 13.69 -46.78 -21.92
C TYR A 434 12.95 -48.04 -22.38
N SER A 435 11.87 -47.93 -23.19
CA SER A 435 11.09 -49.08 -23.66
C SER A 435 11.22 -49.44 -25.14
N ASP A 436 12.16 -48.89 -25.92
CA ASP A 436 12.44 -49.42 -27.27
C ASP A 436 13.92 -49.79 -27.48
N PRO A 437 14.28 -51.09 -27.44
CA PRO A 437 15.63 -51.53 -27.76
C PRO A 437 15.88 -51.76 -29.27
N PHE A 438 15.02 -51.33 -30.20
CA PHE A 438 15.33 -51.37 -31.64
C PHE A 438 14.55 -50.30 -32.46
N HIS A 439 15.18 -49.15 -32.74
CA HIS A 439 15.38 -48.72 -34.13
C HIS A 439 16.47 -47.68 -34.36
#